data_AF-A0A133V1F5-F1
#
_entry.id   AF-A0A133V1F5-F1
#
_cell.length_a   1.000
_cell.length_b   1.000
_cell.length_c   1.000
_cell.angle_alpha   90.00
_cell.angle_beta   90.00
_cell.angle_gamma   90.00
#
_symmetry.space_group_name_H-M   'P 1'
#
loop_
_entity.id
_entity.type
_entity.pdbx_description
1 polymer ?
#
loop_
_entity_poly.entity_id
_entity_poly.type
_entity_poly.pdbx_seq_one_letter_code
_entity_poly.pdbx_strand_id
1 'polypeptide(L)' 'MKEVLGKNFDGTIVSDGLSSYATYVKNISQKANLQRCWTHLLREAEDRADKIEVFWKPESLK' A
#
# COMPACT_ATOMS: atom_id res chain seq x y z
N MET A 1 17.91 -13.06 7.89
CA MET A 1 16.48 -13.32 7.59
C MET A 1 16.34 -14.75 7.11
N LYS A 2 15.33 -15.48 7.59
CA LYS A 2 15.00 -16.80 7.07
C LYS A 2 14.17 -16.63 5.79
N GLU A 3 14.45 -17.43 4.77
CA GLU A 3 13.71 -17.44 3.51
C GLU A 3 12.29 -17.98 3.75
N VAL A 4 11.25 -17.21 3.43
CA VAL A 4 9.84 -17.56 3.69
C VAL A 4 9.08 -17.92 2.42
N LEU A 5 9.38 -17.24 1.31
CA LEU A 5 8.65 -17.39 0.03
C LEU A 5 9.29 -18.42 -0.92
N GLY A 6 10.44 -18.97 -0.54
CA GLY A 6 11.23 -19.90 -1.36
C GLY A 6 12.07 -19.20 -2.44
N LYS A 7 12.99 -19.97 -3.04
CA LYS A 7 13.94 -19.47 -4.04
C LYS A 7 13.20 -19.11 -5.33
N ASN A 8 13.58 -17.97 -5.92
CA ASN A 8 13.04 -17.50 -7.20
C ASN A 8 11.51 -17.31 -7.20
N PHE A 9 10.93 -16.86 -6.07
CA PHE A 9 9.51 -16.54 -6.00
C PHE A 9 9.11 -15.59 -7.15
N ASP A 10 8.13 -15.99 -7.95
CA ASP A 10 7.64 -15.26 -9.15
C ASP A 10 6.14 -14.92 -9.02
N GLY A 11 5.69 -14.74 -7.78
CA GLY A 11 4.28 -14.43 -7.48
C GLY A 11 4.04 -12.96 -7.19
N THR A 12 2.80 -12.65 -6.82
CA THR A 12 2.40 -11.32 -6.34
C THR A 12 2.30 -11.32 -4.82
N ILE A 13 2.94 -10.33 -4.19
CA ILE A 13 2.81 -10.03 -2.77
C ILE A 13 1.84 -8.87 -2.63
N VAL A 14 0.81 -9.03 -1.80
CA VAL A 14 -0.17 -7.98 -1.51
C VAL A 14 0.16 -7.36 -0.16
N SER A 15 0.34 -6.04 -0.10
CA SER A 15 0.73 -5.32 1.12
C SER A 15 0.01 -3.98 1.26
N ASP A 16 0.06 -3.41 2.46
CA ASP A 16 -0.31 -2.02 2.77
C ASP A 16 0.45 -0.97 1.95
N GLY A 17 1.60 -1.29 1.35
CA GLY A 17 2.35 -0.40 0.47
C GLY A 17 3.51 0.34 1.14
N LEU A 18 3.96 -0.12 2.32
CA LEU A 18 5.16 0.42 2.95
C LEU A 18 6.41 0.22 2.08
N SER A 19 7.29 1.23 2.06
CA SER A 19 8.53 1.21 1.27
C SER A 19 9.48 0.07 1.66
N SER A 20 9.40 -0.42 2.90
CA SER A 20 10.14 -1.58 3.37
C SER A 20 9.82 -2.85 2.57
N TYR A 21 8.54 -3.05 2.18
CA TYR A 21 8.16 -4.17 1.32
C TYR A 21 8.69 -4.02 -0.10
N ALA A 22 8.70 -2.80 -0.65
CA ALA A 22 9.29 -2.55 -1.97
C ALA A 22 10.78 -2.91 -2.02
N THR A 23 11.54 -2.55 -0.98
CA THR A 23 12.95 -2.93 -0.83
C THR A 23 13.10 -4.44 -0.61
N TYR A 24 12.26 -5.04 0.24
CA TYR A 24 12.28 -6.47 0.49
C TYR A 24 12.07 -7.27 -0.80
N VAL A 25 11.00 -6.99 -1.55
CA VAL A 25 10.66 -7.69 -2.81
C VAL A 25 11.80 -7.62 -3.81
N LYS A 26 12.39 -6.43 -4.03
CA LYS A 26 13.56 -6.25 -4.90
C LYS A 26 14.76 -7.11 -4.49
N ASN A 27 14.96 -7.33 -3.19
CA ASN A 27 16.08 -8.10 -2.67
C ASN A 27 15.86 -9.61 -2.70
N ILE A 28 14.61 -10.08 -2.70
CA ILE A 28 14.30 -11.52 -2.71
C ILE A 28 14.03 -12.09 -4.10
N SER A 29 13.51 -11.28 -5.03
CA SER A 29 13.24 -11.71 -6.40
C SER A 29 13.03 -10.51 -7.32
N GLN A 30 13.73 -10.50 -8.45
CA GLN A 30 13.52 -9.50 -9.49
C GLN A 30 12.21 -9.68 -10.27
N LYS A 31 11.59 -10.87 -10.18
CA LYS A 31 10.38 -11.21 -10.92
C LYS A 31 9.11 -11.07 -10.09
N ALA A 32 9.25 -11.09 -8.77
CA ALA A 32 8.13 -10.93 -7.86
C ALA A 32 7.46 -9.57 -8.03
N ASN A 33 6.13 -9.58 -8.05
CA ASN A 33 5.33 -8.37 -8.12
C ASN A 33 4.90 -7.92 -6.72
N LEU A 34 4.83 -6.62 -6.49
CA LEU A 34 4.27 -6.03 -5.27
C LEU A 34 3.00 -5.25 -5.62
N GLN A 35 1.87 -5.70 -5.12
CA GLN A 35 0.57 -5.07 -5.30
C GLN A 35 0.10 -4.42 -4.01
N ARG A 36 -0.48 -3.21 -4.08
CA ARG A 36 -1.17 -2.62 -2.94
C ARG A 36 -2.51 -3.31 -2.71
N CYS A 37 -2.80 -3.61 -1.44
CA CYS A 37 -4.07 -4.17 -1.01
C CYS A 37 -5.22 -3.22 -1.33
N TRP A 38 -6.26 -3.73 -2.00
CA TRP A 38 -7.45 -2.95 -2.34
C TRP A 38 -8.18 -2.41 -1.10
N THR A 39 -8.26 -3.19 -0.03
CA THR A 39 -8.89 -2.73 1.22
C THR A 39 -8.15 -1.54 1.83
N HIS A 40 -6.82 -1.52 1.77
CA HIS A 40 -6.03 -0.36 2.23
C HIS A 40 -6.24 0.86 1.33
N LEU A 41 -6.26 0.65 0.00
CA LEU A 41 -6.55 1.73 -0.95
C LEU A 41 -7.93 2.33 -0.76
N LEU A 42 -8.96 1.49 -0.54
CA LEU A 42 -10.32 1.93 -0.31
C LEU A 42 -10.42 2.75 0.97
N ARG A 43 -9.85 2.25 2.08
CA ARG A 43 -9.85 2.97 3.36
C ARG A 43 -9.11 4.31 3.26
N GLU A 44 -7.96 4.36 2.58
CA GLU A 44 -7.25 5.62 2.35
C GLU A 44 -8.05 6.62 1.49
N ALA A 45 -8.84 6.12 0.53
CA ALA A 45 -9.70 6.96 -0.28
C ALA A 45 -10.85 7.54 0.55
N GLU A 46 -11.51 6.72 1.37
CA GLU A 46 -12.56 7.15 2.32
C GLU A 46 -12.01 8.17 3.33
N ASP A 47 -10.89 7.87 3.98
CA ASP A 47 -10.25 8.76 4.95
C ASP A 47 -9.85 10.12 4.34
N ARG A 48 -9.53 10.16 3.04
CA ARG A 48 -9.23 11.40 2.32
C ARG A 48 -10.50 12.15 1.93
N ALA A 49 -11.55 11.44 1.51
CA ALA A 49 -12.84 12.04 1.19
C ALA A 49 -13.42 12.76 2.41
N ASP A 50 -13.42 12.11 3.57
CA ASP A 50 -13.90 12.69 4.83
C ASP A 50 -13.17 13.99 5.19
N LYS A 51 -11.85 14.03 4.96
CA LYS A 51 -11.03 15.24 5.23
C LYS A 51 -11.32 16.37 4.25
N ILE A 52 -11.60 16.04 2.98
CA ILE A 52 -11.99 17.03 1.97
C ILE A 52 -13.37 17.61 2.33
N GLU A 53 -14.32 16.78 2.72
CA GLU A 53 -15.65 17.23 3.15
C GLU A 53 -15.57 18.14 4.39
N VAL A 54 -14.70 17.81 5.35
CA VAL A 54 -14.46 18.67 6.53
C VAL A 54 -13.81 20.00 6.15
N PHE A 55 -12.84 20.00 5.23
CA PHE A 55 -12.16 21.22 4.79
C PHE A 55 -13.09 22.18 4.02
N TRP A 56 -13.98 21.62 3.20
CA TRP A 56 -14.93 22.38 2.37
C TRP A 56 -16.25 22.73 3.08
N LYS A 57 -16.33 22.60 4.41
CA LYS A 57 -17.50 23.09 5.14
C LYS A 57 -17.59 24.62 5.01
N PRO A 58 -18.80 25.18 4.83
CA PRO A 58 -18.99 26.64 4.83
C PRO A 58 -18.49 27.33 6.10
N GLU A 59 -18.41 26.59 7.21
CA GLU A 59 -17.90 27.07 8.51
C GLU A 59 -16.38 27.26 8.55
N SER A 60 -15.60 26.54 7.73
CA SER A 60 -14.14 26.62 7.65
C SER A 60 -13.61 27.64 6.64
N LEU A 61 -14.51 28.28 5.88
CA LEU A 61 -14.21 29.33 4.90
C LEU A 61 -14.39 30.77 5.46
N LYS A 62 -14.53 30.92 6.78
CA LYS A 62 -14.64 32.22 7.46
C LYS A 62 -13.28 32.81 7.82
#